data_AF-A0A916PBR6-F1
#
_entry.id   AF-A0A916PBR6-F1
#
_cell.length_a   1.000
_cell.length_b   1.000
_cell.length_c   1.000
_cell.angle_alpha   90.00
_cell.angle_beta   90.00
_cell.angle_gamma   90.00
#
_symmetry.space_group_name_H-M   'P 1'
#
loop_
_entity.id
_entity.type
_entity.pdbx_description
1 polymer ?
#
loop_
_entity_poly.entity_id
_entity_poly.type
_entity_poly.pdbx_seq_one_letter_code
_entity_poly.pdbx_strand_id
1 'polypeptide(L)'
;MAKAKQAKVPQDFKLEVERIIDERIKAQAVTKDDFDALKGLVKEISESIKSVVLLQRENEKAISELRIIVADLIEAQKRNEESIGELKSAVSDLMEAQRRNEERFTKLEQSIAELIEAQKRNEESIGELRSAVSDLMEAQRRNEERFTKLEQSIAELIEAQKRNEESIGELRSAVSDLMEAQRRNEERFTKLEQSIAELIEAQKRNEERFLSLEESVRELRATVSELVEAQKRNEERFGRLEQAVAELIEAQRRNEERFARLEERVLNLEEVVAGLIKTVQELTEQVRILAIDQDRINKQLGGLSNTIGYMLENESYKHLPALLERDFGIKVKTRLKRGYVADKEGNKIEVNIFGEAEKNGKIITIIGECKSQLSKNDVDNFIRKKLSRLEGVYPNIFPVMVVHMISEPDVEDYLKVKGIALYYSYDF
;
A
#
# COMPACT_ATOMS: atom_id res chain seq x y z
N MET A 1 142.70 -41.58 246.43
CA MET A 1 144.11 -41.41 246.86
C MET A 1 145.02 -42.02 245.78
N ALA A 2 146.32 -41.75 245.68
CA ALA A 2 147.16 -40.90 246.54
C ALA A 2 147.73 -39.68 245.79
N LYS A 3 149.02 -39.70 245.41
CA LYS A 3 149.78 -38.60 244.78
C LYS A 3 150.92 -39.12 243.87
N ALA A 4 151.10 -38.46 242.72
CA ALA A 4 152.33 -37.93 242.07
C ALA A 4 153.70 -38.68 241.99
N LYS A 5 154.35 -38.59 240.81
CA LYS A 5 155.75 -38.09 240.62
C LYS A 5 156.11 -37.77 239.14
N GLN A 6 157.27 -37.12 238.88
CA GLN A 6 157.64 -36.36 237.65
C GLN A 6 158.78 -36.93 236.75
N ALA A 7 158.68 -36.63 235.44
CA ALA A 7 159.73 -36.17 234.47
C ALA A 7 160.89 -37.05 233.92
N LYS A 8 160.86 -37.34 232.60
CA LYS A 8 161.87 -37.03 231.52
C LYS A 8 161.53 -37.75 230.19
N VAL A 9 161.96 -37.20 229.04
CA VAL A 9 161.68 -37.72 227.67
C VAL A 9 162.96 -38.27 227.00
N PRO A 10 162.96 -39.47 226.37
CA PRO A 10 164.08 -39.97 225.55
C PRO A 10 163.80 -40.08 224.02
N GLN A 11 164.64 -39.39 223.26
CA GLN A 11 164.97 -39.38 221.81
C GLN A 11 164.16 -40.15 220.73
N ASP A 12 163.73 -41.41 220.88
CA ASP A 12 163.36 -42.25 219.70
C ASP A 12 161.91 -42.11 219.23
N PHE A 13 161.10 -41.29 219.92
CA PHE A 13 159.84 -40.75 219.37
C PHE A 13 160.06 -39.95 218.07
N LYS A 14 161.32 -39.68 217.71
CA LYS A 14 161.77 -39.02 216.47
C LYS A 14 161.94 -39.99 215.29
N LEU A 15 162.25 -41.27 215.53
CA LEU A 15 162.55 -42.27 214.49
C LEU A 15 161.30 -42.84 213.81
N GLU A 16 160.24 -43.12 214.55
CA GLU A 16 159.01 -43.68 213.93
C GLU A 16 158.22 -42.61 213.16
N VAL A 17 158.41 -41.32 213.49
CA VAL A 17 157.89 -40.20 212.70
C VAL A 17 158.61 -40.08 211.36
N GLU A 18 159.90 -40.43 211.26
CA GLU A 18 160.59 -40.57 209.97
C GLU A 18 159.96 -41.68 209.13
N ARG A 19 159.59 -42.84 209.72
CA ARG A 19 158.91 -43.92 208.98
C ARG A 19 157.56 -43.49 208.40
N ILE A 20 156.79 -42.70 209.16
CA ILE A 20 155.49 -42.14 208.73
C ILE A 20 155.64 -41.06 207.64
N ILE A 21 156.81 -40.43 207.52
CA ILE A 21 157.11 -39.47 206.44
C ILE A 21 157.58 -40.18 205.17
N ASP A 22 158.46 -41.17 205.27
CA ASP A 22 158.99 -41.90 204.10
C ASP A 22 157.93 -42.73 203.36
N GLU A 23 156.99 -43.37 204.08
CA GLU A 23 155.85 -44.04 203.43
C GLU A 23 154.93 -43.04 202.72
N ARG A 24 154.84 -41.79 203.20
CA ARG A 24 153.95 -40.77 202.64
C ARG A 24 154.57 -40.03 201.45
N ILE A 25 155.89 -39.96 201.34
CA ILE A 25 156.59 -39.42 200.17
C ILE A 25 156.51 -40.38 198.97
N LYS A 26 156.51 -41.70 199.20
CA LYS A 26 156.24 -42.69 198.13
C LYS A 26 154.83 -42.58 197.51
N ALA A 27 153.89 -41.89 198.16
CA ALA A 27 152.53 -41.73 197.66
C ALA A 27 152.32 -40.53 196.70
N GLN A 28 153.37 -39.77 196.35
CA GLN A 28 153.23 -38.53 195.54
C GLN A 28 154.26 -38.34 194.40
N ALA A 29 155.08 -39.34 194.08
CA ALA A 29 156.00 -39.27 192.93
C ALA A 29 155.28 -39.59 191.61
N VAL A 30 154.82 -38.55 190.90
CA VAL A 30 154.34 -38.68 189.50
C VAL A 30 155.48 -39.16 188.62
N THR A 31 155.21 -40.12 187.73
CA THR A 31 156.25 -40.80 186.95
C THR A 31 156.39 -40.21 185.55
N LYS A 32 157.50 -40.55 184.88
CA LYS A 32 157.78 -40.05 183.53
C LYS A 32 156.76 -40.54 182.49
N ASP A 33 156.19 -41.73 182.73
CA ASP A 33 155.23 -42.38 181.85
C ASP A 33 153.89 -41.63 181.80
N ASP A 34 153.47 -41.00 182.91
CA ASP A 34 152.26 -40.19 182.99
C ASP A 34 152.32 -38.97 182.04
N PHE A 35 153.51 -38.40 181.85
CA PHE A 35 153.73 -37.24 180.96
C PHE A 35 153.78 -37.64 179.48
N ASP A 36 154.36 -38.81 179.16
CA ASP A 36 154.37 -39.33 177.79
C ASP A 36 152.97 -39.81 177.36
N ALA A 37 152.13 -40.30 178.28
CA ALA A 37 150.71 -40.58 178.03
C ALA A 37 149.91 -39.31 177.65
N LEU A 38 150.09 -38.21 178.39
CA LEU A 38 149.47 -36.92 178.08
C LEU A 38 149.92 -36.39 176.71
N LYS A 39 151.21 -36.55 176.38
CA LYS A 39 151.78 -36.17 175.08
C LYS A 39 151.21 -37.00 173.93
N GLY A 40 150.89 -38.27 174.17
CA GLY A 40 150.13 -39.13 173.26
C GLY A 40 148.73 -38.58 172.97
N LEU A 41 147.95 -38.29 174.03
CA LEU A 41 146.60 -37.73 173.90
C LEU A 41 146.58 -36.38 173.16
N VAL A 42 147.53 -35.48 173.45
CA VAL A 42 147.64 -34.20 172.72
C VAL A 42 147.95 -34.42 171.23
N LYS A 43 148.70 -35.46 170.87
CA LYS A 43 148.96 -35.84 169.47
C LYS A 43 147.71 -36.37 168.78
N GLU A 44 146.95 -37.27 169.43
CA GLU A 44 145.66 -37.78 168.91
C GLU A 44 144.62 -36.66 168.75
N ILE A 45 144.54 -35.72 169.69
CA ILE A 45 143.68 -34.53 169.58
C ILE A 45 144.12 -33.66 168.40
N SER A 46 145.43 -33.45 168.19
CA SER A 46 145.94 -32.68 167.04
C SER A 46 145.63 -33.37 165.69
N GLU A 47 145.68 -34.70 165.64
CA GLU A 47 145.32 -35.49 164.47
C GLU A 47 143.79 -35.48 164.21
N SER A 48 142.98 -35.53 165.27
CA SER A 48 141.52 -35.41 165.19
C SER A 48 141.04 -34.01 164.79
N ILE A 49 141.70 -32.95 165.25
CA ILE A 49 141.41 -31.58 164.80
C ILE A 49 141.73 -31.43 163.30
N LYS A 50 142.82 -32.04 162.80
CA LYS A 50 143.12 -32.06 161.36
C LYS A 50 142.06 -32.79 160.54
N SER A 51 141.53 -33.92 161.01
CA SER A 51 140.48 -34.66 160.28
C SER A 51 139.16 -33.90 160.25
N VAL A 52 138.76 -33.24 161.34
CA VAL A 52 137.56 -32.37 161.37
C VAL A 52 137.69 -31.17 160.42
N VAL A 53 138.85 -30.51 160.37
CA VAL A 53 139.10 -29.41 159.42
C VAL A 53 139.07 -29.89 157.97
N LEU A 54 139.54 -31.11 157.68
CA LEU A 54 139.42 -31.74 156.36
C LEU A 54 137.96 -31.98 155.97
N LEU A 55 137.17 -32.59 156.87
CA LEU A 55 135.75 -32.86 156.66
C LEU A 55 134.91 -31.58 156.52
N GLN A 56 135.23 -30.52 157.27
CA GLN A 56 134.60 -29.20 157.06
C GLN A 56 134.87 -28.68 155.65
N ARG A 57 136.10 -28.81 155.15
CA ARG A 57 136.49 -28.36 153.81
C ARG A 57 135.85 -29.19 152.69
N GLU A 58 135.58 -30.48 152.93
CA GLU A 58 134.83 -31.34 152.02
C GLU A 58 133.32 -31.02 152.03
N ASN A 59 132.73 -30.75 153.20
CA ASN A 59 131.35 -30.29 153.31
C ASN A 59 131.14 -28.91 152.66
N GLU A 60 132.08 -27.97 152.79
CA GLU A 60 132.03 -26.68 152.08
C GLU A 60 132.02 -26.86 150.56
N LYS A 61 132.80 -27.82 150.02
CA LYS A 61 132.75 -28.20 148.61
C LYS A 61 131.40 -28.78 148.22
N ALA A 62 130.91 -29.79 148.95
CA ALA A 62 129.61 -30.41 148.66
C ALA A 62 128.44 -29.40 148.72
N ILE A 63 128.47 -28.45 149.67
CA ILE A 63 127.51 -27.34 149.75
C ILE A 63 127.65 -26.40 148.54
N SER A 64 128.87 -26.14 148.05
CA SER A 64 129.08 -25.33 146.84
C SER A 64 128.56 -26.03 145.57
N GLU A 65 128.76 -27.33 145.44
CA GLU A 65 128.24 -28.14 144.32
C GLU A 65 126.71 -28.24 144.36
N LEU A 66 126.12 -28.47 145.53
CA LEU A 66 124.66 -28.45 145.72
C LEU A 66 124.05 -27.08 145.38
N ARG A 67 124.73 -25.96 145.69
CA ARG A 67 124.28 -24.62 145.31
C ARG A 67 124.27 -24.42 143.79
N ILE A 68 125.24 -24.98 143.07
CA ILE A 68 125.26 -24.95 141.60
C ILE A 68 124.09 -25.78 141.05
N ILE A 69 123.93 -27.02 141.50
CA ILE A 69 122.83 -27.91 141.05
C ILE A 69 121.45 -27.29 141.34
N VAL A 70 121.26 -26.64 142.49
CA VAL A 70 120.01 -25.93 142.81
C VAL A 70 119.81 -24.70 141.92
N ALA A 71 120.86 -23.97 141.57
CA ALA A 71 120.75 -22.87 140.61
C ALA A 71 120.38 -23.37 139.20
N ASP A 72 121.02 -24.45 138.72
CA ASP A 72 120.72 -25.08 137.44
C ASP A 72 119.27 -25.62 137.39
N LEU A 73 118.78 -26.19 138.50
CA LEU A 73 117.39 -26.64 138.63
C LEU A 73 116.39 -25.48 138.63
N ILE A 74 116.71 -24.35 139.27
CA ILE A 74 115.88 -23.13 139.23
C ILE A 74 115.84 -22.57 137.81
N GLU A 75 116.97 -22.56 137.09
CA GLU A 75 116.99 -22.10 135.70
C GLU A 75 116.22 -23.05 134.77
N ALA A 76 116.35 -24.37 134.95
CA ALA A 76 115.57 -25.37 134.24
C ALA A 76 114.06 -25.26 134.54
N GLN A 77 113.68 -25.00 135.79
CA GLN A 77 112.27 -24.73 136.14
C GLN A 77 111.76 -23.48 135.43
N LYS A 78 112.53 -22.38 135.44
CA LYS A 78 112.17 -21.14 134.76
C LYS A 78 111.98 -21.34 133.24
N ARG A 79 112.88 -22.06 132.57
CA ARG A 79 112.75 -22.43 131.14
C ARG A 79 111.52 -23.30 130.87
N ASN A 80 111.17 -24.20 131.80
CA ASN A 80 109.94 -25.01 131.69
C ASN A 80 108.69 -24.14 131.90
N GLU A 81 108.68 -23.19 132.83
CA GLU A 81 107.57 -22.24 133.03
C GLU A 81 107.37 -21.34 131.79
N GLU A 82 108.46 -20.86 131.19
CA GLU A 82 108.45 -20.13 129.91
C GLU A 82 107.89 -21.01 128.77
N SER A 83 108.38 -22.25 128.62
CA SER A 83 107.89 -23.21 127.60
C SER A 83 106.42 -23.58 127.79
N ILE A 84 105.95 -23.70 129.05
CA ILE A 84 104.54 -23.92 129.39
C ILE A 84 103.70 -22.68 129.06
N GLY A 85 104.26 -21.47 129.19
CA GLY A 85 103.65 -20.22 128.74
C GLY A 85 103.47 -20.19 127.22
N GLU A 86 104.51 -20.52 126.47
CA GLU A 86 104.47 -20.61 124.99
C GLU A 86 103.48 -21.67 124.51
N LEU A 87 103.49 -22.87 125.12
CA LEU A 87 102.51 -23.93 124.84
C LEU A 87 101.07 -23.50 125.11
N LYS A 88 100.81 -22.77 126.21
CA LYS A 88 99.49 -22.21 126.50
C LYS A 88 99.06 -21.19 125.43
N SER A 89 99.98 -20.35 124.97
CA SER A 89 99.71 -19.40 123.87
C SER A 89 99.35 -20.15 122.58
N ALA A 90 100.19 -21.11 122.16
CA ALA A 90 99.95 -21.89 120.95
C ALA A 90 98.64 -22.70 120.99
N VAL A 91 98.27 -23.25 122.17
CA VAL A 91 96.97 -23.91 122.36
C VAL A 91 95.81 -22.91 122.26
N SER A 92 95.97 -21.69 122.79
CA SER A 92 94.96 -20.62 122.63
C SER A 92 94.79 -20.20 121.17
N ASP A 93 95.90 -20.01 120.44
CA ASP A 93 95.90 -19.66 119.01
C ASP A 93 95.26 -20.77 118.16
N LEU A 94 95.50 -22.04 118.49
CA LEU A 94 94.85 -23.19 117.86
C LEU A 94 93.36 -23.27 118.18
N MET A 95 92.94 -22.97 119.41
CA MET A 95 91.52 -22.89 119.78
C MET A 95 90.80 -21.76 119.03
N GLU A 96 91.43 -20.59 118.87
CA GLU A 96 90.90 -19.51 118.03
C GLU A 96 90.83 -19.90 116.55
N ALA A 97 91.88 -20.54 116.02
CA ALA A 97 91.90 -21.00 114.63
C ALA A 97 90.82 -22.08 114.37
N GLN A 98 90.61 -23.01 115.32
CA GLN A 98 89.55 -24.01 115.26
C GLN A 98 88.18 -23.33 115.25
N ARG A 99 87.92 -22.39 116.18
CA ARG A 99 86.65 -21.65 116.23
C ARG A 99 86.38 -20.86 114.93
N ARG A 100 87.39 -20.21 114.36
CA ARG A 100 87.27 -19.51 113.06
C ARG A 100 87.01 -20.47 111.90
N ASN A 101 87.48 -21.72 111.99
CA ASN A 101 87.16 -22.76 111.00
C ASN A 101 85.74 -23.29 111.18
N GLU A 102 85.26 -23.52 112.40
CA GLU A 102 83.86 -23.87 112.69
C GLU A 102 82.89 -22.78 112.18
N GLU A 103 83.22 -21.50 112.38
CA GLU A 103 82.48 -20.34 111.82
C GLU A 103 82.56 -20.25 110.28
N ARG A 104 83.56 -20.86 109.63
CA ARG A 104 83.66 -20.96 108.16
C ARG A 104 82.90 -22.17 107.62
N PHE A 105 82.95 -23.31 108.30
CA PHE A 105 82.20 -24.50 107.92
C PHE A 105 80.70 -24.25 107.99
N THR A 106 80.21 -23.64 109.08
CA THR A 106 78.79 -23.25 109.20
C THR A 106 78.32 -22.28 108.10
N LYS A 107 79.15 -21.31 107.69
CA LYS A 107 78.86 -20.43 106.54
C LYS A 107 78.88 -21.18 105.21
N LEU A 108 79.81 -22.12 105.04
CA LEU A 108 79.90 -22.96 103.84
C LEU A 108 78.69 -23.89 103.72
N GLU A 109 78.24 -24.49 104.83
CA GLU A 109 77.02 -25.30 104.92
C GLU A 109 75.78 -24.47 104.53
N GLN A 110 75.68 -23.23 105.02
CA GLN A 110 74.61 -22.30 104.62
C GLN A 110 74.64 -22.00 103.11
N SER A 111 75.79 -21.62 102.55
CA SER A 111 75.91 -21.37 101.10
C SER A 111 75.65 -22.61 100.25
N ILE A 112 76.02 -23.82 100.72
CA ILE A 112 75.68 -25.07 100.04
C ILE A 112 74.17 -25.32 100.08
N ALA A 113 73.51 -25.08 101.20
CA ALA A 113 72.05 -25.21 101.32
C ALA A 113 71.32 -24.23 100.37
N GLU A 114 71.76 -22.97 100.31
CA GLU A 114 71.24 -21.95 99.38
C GLU A 114 71.43 -22.37 97.91
N LEU A 115 72.59 -22.93 97.56
CA LEU A 115 72.86 -23.43 96.21
C LEU A 115 72.00 -24.65 95.84
N ILE A 116 71.76 -25.56 96.78
CA ILE A 116 70.85 -26.71 96.58
C ILE A 116 69.42 -26.22 96.34
N GLU A 117 68.95 -25.23 97.11
CA GLU A 117 67.61 -24.68 96.91
C GLU A 117 67.49 -23.92 95.57
N ALA A 118 68.52 -23.15 95.20
CA ALA A 118 68.58 -22.48 93.89
C ALA A 118 68.64 -23.48 92.73
N GLN A 119 69.38 -24.59 92.87
CA GLN A 119 69.39 -25.68 91.88
C GLN A 119 67.99 -26.29 91.73
N LYS A 120 67.31 -26.60 92.83
CA LYS A 120 65.96 -27.17 92.82
C LYS A 120 64.96 -26.25 92.11
N ARG A 121 64.98 -24.95 92.40
CA ARG A 121 64.13 -23.95 91.71
C ARG A 121 64.45 -23.84 90.21
N ASN A 122 65.71 -23.98 89.82
CA ASN A 122 66.11 -24.02 88.41
C ASN A 122 65.63 -25.30 87.71
N GLU A 123 65.70 -26.47 88.37
CA GLU A 123 65.17 -27.73 87.83
C GLU A 123 63.66 -27.67 87.63
N GLU A 124 62.92 -27.09 88.59
CA GLU A 124 61.48 -26.80 88.48
C GLU A 124 61.19 -25.86 87.29
N SER A 125 61.91 -24.74 87.19
CA SER A 125 61.77 -23.76 86.09
C SER A 125 62.09 -24.37 84.71
N ILE A 126 63.09 -25.26 84.63
CA ILE A 126 63.43 -26.00 83.41
C ILE A 126 62.32 -26.99 83.05
N GLY A 127 61.65 -27.59 84.05
CA GLY A 127 60.45 -28.41 83.84
C GLY A 127 59.29 -27.62 83.23
N GLU A 128 58.98 -26.45 83.80
CA GLU A 128 57.94 -25.55 83.28
C GLU A 128 58.24 -25.08 81.85
N LEU A 129 59.48 -24.65 81.58
CA LEU A 129 59.93 -24.25 80.25
C LEU A 129 59.81 -25.39 79.23
N ARG A 130 60.13 -26.63 79.62
CA ARG A 130 59.94 -27.81 78.76
C ARG A 130 58.47 -28.07 78.44
N SER A 131 57.57 -27.91 79.42
CA SER A 131 56.12 -28.00 79.18
C SER A 131 55.66 -26.94 78.20
N ALA A 132 56.01 -25.67 78.44
CA ALA A 132 55.62 -24.55 77.58
C ALA A 132 56.15 -24.70 76.14
N VAL A 133 57.37 -25.22 75.95
CA VAL A 133 57.91 -25.53 74.62
C VAL A 133 57.13 -26.68 73.96
N SER A 134 56.72 -27.70 74.70
CA SER A 134 55.87 -28.78 74.18
C SER A 134 54.49 -28.26 73.75
N ASP A 135 53.85 -27.43 74.57
CA ASP A 135 52.57 -26.81 74.26
C ASP A 135 52.64 -25.90 73.02
N LEU A 136 53.74 -25.15 72.87
CA LEU A 136 54.02 -24.34 71.68
C LEU A 136 54.24 -25.20 70.43
N MET A 137 54.94 -26.34 70.53
CA MET A 137 55.10 -27.28 69.42
C MET A 137 53.76 -27.90 68.99
N GLU A 138 52.89 -28.26 69.93
CA GLU A 138 51.53 -28.71 69.61
C GLU A 138 50.70 -27.60 68.95
N ALA A 139 50.76 -26.37 69.47
CA ALA A 139 50.06 -25.23 68.90
C ALA A 139 50.55 -24.89 67.48
N GLN A 140 51.86 -24.97 67.23
CA GLN A 140 52.45 -24.80 65.90
C GLN A 140 51.92 -25.87 64.94
N ARG A 141 51.96 -27.16 65.33
CA ARG A 141 51.46 -28.26 64.50
C ARG A 141 49.98 -28.12 64.16
N ARG A 142 49.14 -27.73 65.14
CA ARG A 142 47.71 -27.43 64.91
C ARG A 142 47.50 -26.24 63.96
N ASN A 143 48.41 -25.27 63.95
CA ASN A 143 48.36 -24.16 62.99
C ASN A 143 48.80 -24.60 61.58
N GLU A 144 49.83 -25.43 61.44
CA GLU A 144 50.21 -26.03 60.15
C GLU A 144 49.07 -26.87 59.53
N GLU A 145 48.37 -27.67 60.35
CA GLU A 145 47.16 -28.40 59.94
C GLU A 145 45.96 -27.47 59.59
N ARG A 146 45.93 -26.24 60.10
CA ARG A 146 44.93 -25.24 59.74
C ARG A 146 45.30 -24.50 58.45
N PHE A 147 46.58 -24.16 58.26
CA PHE A 147 47.06 -23.53 57.03
C PHE A 147 46.88 -24.44 55.83
N THR A 148 47.24 -25.72 55.92
CA THR A 148 47.02 -26.70 54.84
C THR A 148 45.54 -26.86 54.46
N LYS A 149 44.62 -26.84 55.43
CA LYS A 149 43.16 -26.81 55.17
C LYS A 149 42.71 -25.50 54.53
N LEU A 150 43.27 -24.37 54.95
CA LEU A 150 42.97 -23.06 54.38
C LEU A 150 43.43 -22.99 52.91
N GLU A 151 44.63 -23.50 52.61
CA GLU A 151 45.17 -23.62 51.24
C GLU A 151 44.27 -24.47 50.35
N GLN A 152 43.77 -25.61 50.86
CA GLN A 152 42.81 -26.46 50.15
C GLN A 152 41.50 -25.70 49.86
N SER A 153 40.89 -25.05 50.85
CA SER A 153 39.67 -24.27 50.64
C SER A 153 39.88 -23.07 49.70
N ILE A 154 41.06 -22.44 49.70
CA ILE A 154 41.40 -21.38 48.74
C ILE A 154 41.52 -21.95 47.32
N ALA A 155 42.13 -23.12 47.14
CA ALA A 155 42.21 -23.78 45.84
C ALA A 155 40.82 -24.16 45.29
N GLU A 156 39.94 -24.70 46.14
CA GLU A 156 38.53 -24.98 45.80
C GLU A 156 37.77 -23.71 45.40
N LEU A 157 37.96 -22.60 46.12
CA LEU A 157 37.35 -21.31 45.81
C LEU A 157 37.86 -20.72 44.47
N ILE A 158 39.15 -20.87 44.15
CA ILE A 158 39.71 -20.44 42.87
C ILE A 158 39.10 -21.26 41.72
N GLU A 159 38.95 -22.59 41.89
CA GLU A 159 38.32 -23.41 40.86
C GLU A 159 36.83 -23.09 40.69
N ALA A 160 36.10 -22.85 41.79
CA ALA A 160 34.71 -22.40 41.75
C ALA A 160 34.55 -21.02 41.10
N GLN A 161 35.47 -20.07 41.37
CA GLN A 161 35.50 -18.78 40.69
C GLN A 161 35.70 -18.97 39.18
N LYS A 162 36.67 -19.79 38.75
CA LYS A 162 36.92 -20.05 37.33
C LYS A 162 35.71 -20.63 36.61
N ARG A 163 35.03 -21.62 37.20
CA ARG A 163 33.78 -22.20 36.66
C ARG A 163 32.65 -21.17 36.56
N ASN A 164 32.56 -20.24 37.53
CA ASN A 164 31.60 -19.14 37.48
C ASN A 164 31.95 -18.13 36.38
N GLU A 165 33.22 -17.81 36.16
CA GLU A 165 33.66 -16.93 35.07
C GLU A 165 33.36 -17.53 33.68
N GLU A 166 33.60 -18.84 33.52
CA GLU A 166 33.22 -19.61 32.32
C GLU A 166 31.70 -19.57 32.10
N SER A 167 30.90 -19.86 33.14
CA SER A 167 29.43 -19.81 33.10
C SER A 167 28.89 -18.40 32.76
N ILE A 168 29.53 -17.35 33.27
CA ILE A 168 29.18 -15.95 32.96
C ILE A 168 29.54 -15.63 31.50
N GLY A 169 30.61 -16.21 30.96
CA GLY A 169 30.96 -16.12 29.53
C GLY A 169 29.89 -16.74 28.64
N GLU A 170 29.45 -17.96 28.94
CA GLU A 170 28.38 -18.66 28.21
C GLU A 170 27.05 -17.88 28.27
N LEU A 171 26.65 -17.40 29.46
CA LEU A 171 25.46 -16.58 29.63
C LEU A 171 25.51 -15.28 28.81
N ARG A 172 26.69 -14.63 28.73
CA ARG A 172 26.88 -13.43 27.88
C ARG A 172 26.72 -13.75 26.40
N SER A 173 27.23 -14.90 25.94
CA SER A 173 27.02 -15.35 24.55
C SER A 173 25.53 -15.58 24.27
N ALA A 174 24.85 -16.34 25.13
CA ALA A 174 23.42 -16.63 24.97
C ALA A 174 22.54 -15.36 24.97
N VAL A 175 22.88 -14.36 25.80
CA VAL A 175 22.21 -13.05 25.78
C VAL A 175 22.47 -12.30 24.47
N SER A 176 23.68 -12.35 23.92
CA SER A 176 24.00 -11.76 22.62
C SER A 176 23.21 -12.42 21.48
N ASP A 177 23.14 -13.75 21.47
CA ASP A 177 22.37 -14.51 20.47
C ASP A 177 20.87 -14.20 20.55
N LEU A 178 20.34 -14.06 21.77
CA LEU A 178 18.95 -13.63 22.01
C LEU A 178 18.69 -12.21 21.53
N MET A 179 19.62 -11.27 21.73
CA MET A 179 19.52 -9.90 21.21
C MET A 179 19.52 -9.88 19.67
N GLU A 180 20.37 -10.68 19.02
CA GLU A 180 20.32 -10.81 17.55
C GLU A 180 19.01 -11.42 17.06
N ALA A 181 18.51 -12.47 17.74
CA ALA A 181 17.24 -13.10 17.39
C ALA A 181 16.05 -12.14 17.57
N GLN A 182 16.05 -11.33 18.64
CA GLN A 182 15.06 -10.28 18.86
C GLN A 182 15.08 -9.25 17.72
N ARG A 183 16.26 -8.73 17.37
CA ARG A 183 16.41 -7.74 16.29
C ARG A 183 15.95 -8.28 14.94
N ARG A 184 16.26 -9.54 14.61
CA ARG A 184 15.75 -10.21 13.40
C ARG A 184 14.22 -10.39 13.40
N ASN A 185 13.61 -10.53 14.58
CA ASN A 185 12.15 -10.56 14.70
C ASN A 185 11.53 -9.17 14.54
N GLU A 186 12.12 -8.12 15.09
CA GLU A 186 11.69 -6.72 14.87
C GLU A 186 11.75 -6.34 13.37
N GLU A 187 12.81 -6.74 12.67
CA GLU A 187 12.93 -6.59 11.20
C GLU A 187 11.91 -7.44 10.41
N ARG A 188 11.38 -8.52 11.00
CA ARG A 188 10.29 -9.31 10.40
C ARG A 188 8.92 -8.70 10.68
N PHE A 189 8.68 -8.19 11.88
CA PHE A 189 7.43 -7.52 12.22
C PHE A 189 7.22 -6.26 11.38
N THR A 190 8.24 -5.41 11.22
CA THR A 190 8.17 -4.22 10.35
C THR A 190 7.86 -4.56 8.89
N LYS A 191 8.41 -5.65 8.34
CA LYS A 191 8.06 -6.16 6.99
C LYS A 191 6.63 -6.71 6.92
N LEU A 192 6.16 -7.34 7.99
CA LEU A 192 4.78 -7.84 8.09
C LEU A 192 3.78 -6.68 8.18
N GLU A 193 4.08 -5.63 8.94
CA GLU A 193 3.29 -4.39 9.02
C GLU A 193 3.17 -3.70 7.66
N GLN A 194 4.28 -3.60 6.91
CA GLN A 194 4.28 -3.10 5.54
C GLN A 194 3.40 -3.96 4.62
N SER A 195 3.54 -5.28 4.68
CA SER A 195 2.72 -6.21 3.89
C SER A 195 1.22 -6.12 4.22
N ILE A 196 0.87 -5.91 5.49
CA ILE A 196 -0.51 -5.70 5.93
C ILE A 196 -1.05 -4.35 5.43
N ALA A 197 -0.25 -3.28 5.46
CA ALA A 197 -0.63 -1.99 4.91
C ALA A 197 -0.92 -2.05 3.40
N GLU A 198 -0.06 -2.73 2.63
CA GLU A 198 -0.27 -2.99 1.20
C GLU A 198 -1.57 -3.79 0.93
N LEU A 199 -1.85 -4.81 1.74
CA LEU A 199 -3.08 -5.61 1.64
C LEU A 199 -4.34 -4.79 1.97
N ILE A 200 -4.29 -3.91 2.97
CA ILE A 200 -5.39 -2.99 3.31
C ILE A 200 -5.66 -2.03 2.15
N GLU A 201 -4.60 -1.48 1.54
CA GLU A 201 -4.77 -0.59 0.38
C GLU A 201 -5.32 -1.33 -0.84
N ALA A 202 -4.85 -2.56 -1.10
CA ALA A 202 -5.37 -3.42 -2.16
C ALA A 202 -6.83 -3.82 -1.94
N GLN A 203 -7.23 -4.11 -0.69
CA GLN A 203 -8.64 -4.34 -0.32
C GLN A 203 -9.48 -3.10 -0.64
N LYS A 204 -9.05 -1.91 -0.18
CA LYS A 204 -9.79 -0.66 -0.41
C LYS A 204 -9.98 -0.36 -1.91
N ARG A 205 -8.92 -0.52 -2.72
CA ARG A 205 -9.00 -0.37 -4.19
C ARG A 205 -9.95 -1.39 -4.82
N ASN A 206 -10.07 -2.59 -4.26
CA ASN A 206 -11.04 -3.59 -4.73
C ASN A 206 -12.49 -3.23 -4.32
N GLU A 207 -12.72 -2.72 -3.11
CA GLU A 207 -14.03 -2.21 -2.68
C GLU A 207 -14.52 -1.06 -3.57
N GLU A 208 -13.64 -0.09 -3.88
CA GLU A 208 -13.92 1.01 -4.82
C GLU A 208 -14.28 0.48 -6.22
N ARG A 209 -13.59 -0.57 -6.70
CA ARG A 209 -13.91 -1.25 -7.98
C ARG A 209 -15.24 -2.00 -7.93
N PHE A 210 -15.58 -2.66 -6.83
CA PHE A 210 -16.87 -3.34 -6.67
C PHE A 210 -18.03 -2.35 -6.68
N LEU A 211 -17.91 -1.20 -6.01
CA LEU A 211 -18.92 -0.14 -6.04
C LEU A 211 -19.16 0.39 -7.46
N SER A 212 -18.09 0.65 -8.22
CA SER A 212 -18.18 1.08 -9.63
C SER A 212 -18.78 -0.01 -10.54
N LEU A 213 -18.47 -1.29 -10.29
CA LEU A 213 -19.06 -2.41 -11.01
C LEU A 213 -20.55 -2.57 -10.70
N GLU A 214 -20.97 -2.40 -9.44
CA GLU A 214 -22.40 -2.40 -9.08
C GLU A 214 -23.17 -1.28 -9.79
N GLU A 215 -22.59 -0.08 -9.87
CA GLU A 215 -23.18 1.05 -10.58
C GLU A 215 -23.34 0.75 -12.08
N SER A 216 -22.26 0.26 -12.72
CA SER A 216 -22.30 -0.19 -14.13
C SER A 216 -23.34 -1.30 -14.37
N VAL A 217 -23.53 -2.22 -13.42
CA VAL A 217 -24.56 -3.27 -13.49
C VAL A 217 -25.97 -2.70 -13.30
N ARG A 218 -26.16 -1.65 -12.48
CA ARG A 218 -27.46 -0.94 -12.38
C ARG A 218 -27.79 -0.20 -13.66
N GLU A 219 -26.84 0.52 -14.26
CA GLU A 219 -27.01 1.19 -15.55
C GLU A 219 -27.34 0.19 -16.67
N LEU A 220 -26.60 -0.93 -16.75
CA LEU A 220 -26.87 -1.98 -17.72
C LEU A 220 -28.28 -2.58 -17.53
N ARG A 221 -28.73 -2.79 -16.30
CA ARG A 221 -30.11 -3.25 -16.03
C ARG A 221 -31.16 -2.24 -16.48
N ALA A 222 -30.92 -0.94 -16.30
CA ALA A 222 -31.83 0.11 -16.77
C ALA A 222 -31.93 0.12 -18.31
N THR A 223 -30.79 0.13 -19.02
CA THR A 223 -30.78 0.10 -20.49
C THR A 223 -31.42 -1.18 -21.06
N VAL A 224 -31.23 -2.34 -20.43
CA VAL A 224 -31.93 -3.59 -20.80
C VAL A 224 -33.44 -3.45 -20.61
N SER A 225 -33.91 -2.81 -19.53
CA SER A 225 -35.34 -2.57 -19.30
C SER A 225 -35.94 -1.65 -20.38
N GLU A 226 -35.25 -0.56 -20.72
CA GLU A 226 -35.67 0.35 -21.80
C GLU A 226 -35.71 -0.35 -23.17
N LEU A 227 -34.76 -1.24 -23.44
CA LEU A 227 -34.72 -2.03 -24.66
C LEU A 227 -35.88 -3.03 -24.73
N VAL A 228 -36.26 -3.66 -23.61
CA VAL A 228 -37.44 -4.53 -23.53
C VAL A 228 -38.74 -3.73 -23.79
N GLU A 229 -38.86 -2.52 -23.23
CA GLU A 229 -40.00 -1.64 -23.55
C GLU A 229 -40.01 -1.17 -25.02
N ALA A 230 -38.83 -0.90 -25.60
CA ALA A 230 -38.70 -0.56 -27.02
C ALA A 230 -39.07 -1.74 -27.93
N GLN A 231 -38.66 -2.97 -27.58
CA GLN A 231 -39.06 -4.19 -28.27
C GLN A 231 -40.58 -4.37 -28.22
N LYS A 232 -41.20 -4.29 -27.04
CA LYS A 232 -42.65 -4.43 -26.88
C LYS A 232 -43.42 -3.40 -27.71
N ARG A 233 -42.99 -2.14 -27.72
CA ARG A 233 -43.58 -1.09 -28.58
C ARG A 233 -43.41 -1.36 -30.07
N ASN A 234 -42.34 -2.05 -30.48
CA ASN A 234 -42.14 -2.48 -31.86
C ASN A 234 -43.04 -3.67 -32.21
N GLU A 235 -43.20 -4.66 -31.34
CA GLU A 235 -44.17 -5.76 -31.50
C GLU A 235 -45.60 -5.24 -31.67
N GLU A 236 -46.01 -4.28 -30.83
CA GLU A 236 -47.31 -3.57 -30.96
C GLU A 236 -47.42 -2.72 -32.25
N ARG A 237 -46.30 -2.31 -32.86
CA ARG A 237 -46.29 -1.65 -34.18
C ARG A 237 -46.37 -2.66 -35.32
N PHE A 238 -45.68 -3.80 -35.21
CA PHE A 238 -45.74 -4.87 -36.20
C PHE A 238 -47.14 -5.47 -36.28
N GLY A 239 -47.79 -5.80 -35.15
CA GLY A 239 -49.17 -6.31 -35.17
C GLY A 239 -50.18 -5.34 -35.81
N ARG A 240 -50.00 -4.02 -35.61
CA ARG A 240 -50.81 -2.99 -36.31
C ARG A 240 -50.49 -2.90 -37.80
N LEU A 241 -49.23 -3.09 -38.19
CA LEU A 241 -48.84 -3.12 -39.61
C LEU A 241 -49.38 -4.36 -40.31
N GLU A 242 -49.34 -5.53 -39.66
CA GLU A 242 -49.95 -6.77 -40.14
C GLU A 242 -51.46 -6.60 -40.37
N GLN A 243 -52.18 -5.99 -39.41
CA GLN A 243 -53.59 -5.66 -39.59
C GLN A 243 -53.82 -4.70 -40.78
N ALA A 244 -53.04 -3.61 -40.88
CA ALA A 244 -53.19 -2.65 -41.98
C ALA A 244 -52.89 -3.29 -43.35
N VAL A 245 -51.92 -4.22 -43.43
CA VAL A 245 -51.64 -5.00 -44.64
C VAL A 245 -52.80 -5.95 -44.97
N ALA A 246 -53.41 -6.60 -43.98
CA ALA A 246 -54.60 -7.43 -44.21
C ALA A 246 -55.80 -6.62 -44.72
N GLU A 247 -56.04 -5.43 -44.15
CA GLU A 247 -57.08 -4.50 -44.62
C GLU A 247 -56.82 -4.00 -46.05
N LEU A 248 -55.55 -3.74 -46.41
CA LEU A 248 -55.16 -3.38 -47.78
C LEU A 248 -55.35 -4.54 -48.77
N ILE A 249 -55.02 -5.78 -48.38
CA ILE A 249 -55.28 -6.98 -49.19
C ILE A 249 -56.79 -7.14 -49.44
N GLU A 250 -57.63 -6.97 -48.42
CA GLU A 250 -59.08 -6.97 -48.61
C GLU A 250 -59.57 -5.84 -49.52
N ALA A 251 -59.08 -4.61 -49.33
CA ALA A 251 -59.44 -3.47 -50.16
C ALA A 251 -59.03 -3.68 -51.62
N GLN A 252 -57.85 -4.26 -51.87
CA GLN A 252 -57.39 -4.62 -53.20
C GLN A 252 -58.27 -5.71 -53.82
N ARG A 253 -58.59 -6.78 -53.08
CA ARG A 253 -59.51 -7.84 -53.54
C ARG A 253 -60.90 -7.30 -53.93
N ARG A 254 -61.42 -6.34 -53.16
CA ARG A 254 -62.69 -5.64 -53.47
C ARG A 254 -62.57 -4.72 -54.70
N ASN A 255 -61.39 -4.15 -54.95
CA ASN A 255 -61.14 -3.36 -56.16
C ASN A 255 -61.01 -4.26 -57.39
N GLU A 256 -60.33 -5.41 -57.30
CA GLU A 256 -60.27 -6.43 -58.36
C GLU A 256 -61.68 -6.91 -58.75
N GLU A 257 -62.54 -7.22 -57.77
CA GLU A 257 -63.96 -7.54 -58.01
C GLU A 257 -64.74 -6.39 -58.69
N ARG A 258 -64.41 -5.12 -58.39
CA ARG A 258 -65.02 -3.95 -59.04
C ARG A 258 -64.51 -3.75 -60.46
N PHE A 259 -63.22 -3.98 -60.72
CA PHE A 259 -62.64 -3.90 -62.06
C PHE A 259 -63.21 -4.98 -62.97
N ALA A 260 -63.33 -6.23 -62.52
CA ALA A 260 -63.97 -7.30 -63.29
C ALA A 260 -65.43 -6.95 -63.68
N ARG A 261 -66.21 -6.35 -62.78
CA ARG A 261 -67.56 -5.84 -63.09
C ARG A 261 -67.57 -4.63 -64.03
N LEU A 262 -66.52 -3.80 -64.01
CA LEU A 262 -66.37 -2.70 -64.95
C LEU A 262 -66.00 -3.20 -66.35
N GLU A 263 -65.10 -4.18 -66.45
CA GLU A 263 -64.76 -4.87 -67.71
C GLU A 263 -66.00 -5.52 -68.34
N GLU A 264 -66.79 -6.27 -67.56
CA GLU A 264 -68.07 -6.83 -68.02
C GLU A 264 -69.03 -5.74 -68.52
N ARG A 265 -69.13 -4.59 -67.81
CA ARG A 265 -69.94 -3.46 -68.26
C ARG A 265 -69.41 -2.78 -69.51
N VAL A 266 -68.09 -2.73 -69.71
CA VAL A 266 -67.48 -2.20 -70.93
C VAL A 266 -67.77 -3.11 -72.12
N LEU A 267 -67.60 -4.42 -71.99
CA LEU A 267 -67.96 -5.40 -73.03
C LEU A 267 -69.44 -5.28 -73.44
N ASN A 268 -70.35 -5.21 -72.46
CA ASN A 268 -71.78 -5.00 -72.73
C ASN A 268 -72.06 -3.65 -73.42
N LEU A 269 -71.30 -2.59 -73.11
CA LEU A 269 -71.41 -1.29 -73.79
C LEU A 269 -70.86 -1.34 -75.22
N GLU A 270 -69.77 -2.07 -75.46
CA GLU A 270 -69.22 -2.29 -76.80
C GLU A 270 -70.22 -3.02 -77.71
N GLU A 271 -70.92 -4.03 -77.20
CA GLU A 271 -71.99 -4.73 -77.93
C GLU A 271 -73.17 -3.78 -78.26
N VAL A 272 -73.62 -2.97 -77.29
CA VAL A 272 -74.67 -1.97 -77.52
C VAL A 272 -74.24 -0.92 -78.56
N VAL A 273 -72.99 -0.45 -78.50
CA VAL A 273 -72.44 0.51 -79.48
C VAL A 273 -72.33 -0.12 -80.86
N ALA A 274 -71.91 -1.38 -80.98
CA ALA A 274 -71.90 -2.11 -82.25
C ALA A 274 -73.32 -2.25 -82.84
N GLY A 275 -74.32 -2.54 -82.00
CA GLY A 275 -75.73 -2.54 -82.38
C GLY A 275 -76.22 -1.17 -82.89
N LEU A 276 -75.86 -0.09 -82.21
CA LEU A 276 -76.18 1.29 -82.63
C LEU A 276 -75.50 1.70 -83.94
N ILE A 277 -74.24 1.29 -84.16
CA ILE A 277 -73.55 1.53 -85.44
C ILE A 277 -74.34 0.88 -86.59
N LYS A 278 -74.82 -0.35 -86.39
CA LYS A 278 -75.62 -1.06 -87.40
C LYS A 278 -76.94 -0.34 -87.71
N THR A 279 -77.69 0.09 -86.69
CA THR A 279 -78.96 0.81 -86.92
C THR A 279 -78.75 2.17 -87.58
N VAL A 280 -77.67 2.89 -87.26
CA VAL A 280 -77.29 4.14 -87.95
C VAL A 280 -76.95 3.89 -89.43
N GLN A 281 -76.26 2.79 -89.76
CA GLN A 281 -76.01 2.41 -91.16
C GLN A 281 -77.32 2.11 -91.91
N GLU A 282 -78.21 1.31 -91.32
CA GLU A 282 -79.52 0.99 -91.89
C GLU A 282 -80.37 2.26 -92.12
N LEU A 283 -80.37 3.21 -91.17
CA LEU A 283 -81.07 4.50 -91.29
C LEU A 283 -80.47 5.40 -92.38
N THR A 284 -79.14 5.40 -92.52
CA THR A 284 -78.42 6.22 -93.51
C THR A 284 -78.79 5.81 -94.94
N GLU A 285 -78.92 4.51 -95.22
CA GLU A 285 -79.34 4.03 -96.54
C GLU A 285 -80.82 4.34 -96.82
N GLN A 286 -81.70 4.32 -95.82
CA GLN A 286 -83.09 4.78 -95.98
C GLN A 286 -83.18 6.26 -96.36
N VAL A 287 -82.38 7.13 -95.73
CA VAL A 287 -82.31 8.57 -96.09
C VAL A 287 -81.80 8.76 -97.52
N ARG A 288 -80.83 7.96 -97.96
CA ARG A 288 -80.31 7.99 -99.34
C ARG A 288 -81.39 7.67 -100.38
N ILE A 289 -82.21 6.64 -100.12
CA ILE A 289 -83.31 6.25 -101.02
C ILE A 289 -84.33 7.40 -101.13
N LEU A 290 -84.70 8.01 -100.01
CA LEU A 290 -85.64 9.15 -99.98
C LEU A 290 -85.16 10.34 -100.84
N ALA A 291 -83.87 10.64 -100.82
CA ALA A 291 -83.28 11.73 -101.61
C ALA A 291 -83.36 11.48 -103.14
N ILE A 292 -83.35 10.22 -103.58
CA ILE A 292 -83.44 9.84 -105.00
C ILE A 292 -84.86 10.08 -105.54
N ASP A 293 -85.89 9.73 -104.76
CA ASP A 293 -87.28 9.93 -105.17
C ASP A 293 -87.66 11.41 -105.31
N GLN A 294 -87.08 12.28 -104.48
CA GLN A 294 -87.33 13.72 -104.54
C GLN A 294 -86.77 14.41 -105.80
N ASP A 295 -85.63 13.94 -106.33
CA ASP A 295 -85.10 14.42 -107.63
C ASP A 295 -86.00 14.01 -108.81
N ARG A 296 -86.65 12.84 -108.73
CA ARG A 296 -87.55 12.34 -109.79
C ARG A 296 -88.80 13.21 -109.95
N ILE A 297 -89.37 13.72 -108.85
CA ILE A 297 -90.55 14.59 -108.85
C ILE A 297 -90.25 15.91 -109.56
N ASN A 298 -89.10 16.53 -109.29
CA ASN A 298 -88.71 17.82 -109.88
C ASN A 298 -88.62 17.77 -111.42
N LYS A 299 -88.23 16.63 -112.00
CA LYS A 299 -88.13 16.45 -113.46
C LYS A 299 -89.48 16.37 -114.17
N GLN A 300 -90.57 15.97 -113.49
CA GLN A 300 -91.89 15.87 -114.10
C GLN A 300 -92.60 17.23 -114.25
N LEU A 301 -92.36 18.17 -113.32
CA LEU A 301 -92.99 19.49 -113.34
C LEU A 301 -92.52 20.38 -114.52
N GLY A 302 -91.27 20.21 -114.98
CA GLY A 302 -90.71 20.99 -116.09
C GLY A 302 -91.37 20.76 -117.46
N GLY A 303 -92.06 19.63 -117.65
CA GLY A 303 -92.67 19.29 -118.94
C GLY A 303 -93.94 20.07 -119.31
N LEU A 304 -94.65 20.62 -118.31
CA LEU A 304 -95.98 21.20 -118.48
C LEU A 304 -95.99 22.64 -119.05
N SER A 305 -94.93 23.42 -118.86
CA SER A 305 -94.90 24.83 -119.29
C SER A 305 -94.86 25.05 -120.81
N ASN A 306 -94.36 24.06 -121.58
CA ASN A 306 -94.15 24.24 -123.03
C ASN A 306 -95.45 24.17 -123.86
N THR A 307 -96.51 23.53 -123.34
CA THR A 307 -97.75 23.28 -124.10
C THR A 307 -98.61 24.54 -124.27
N ILE A 308 -98.57 25.46 -123.30
CA ILE A 308 -99.43 26.66 -123.28
C ILE A 308 -99.00 27.69 -124.34
N GLY A 309 -97.69 27.79 -124.64
CA GLY A 309 -97.17 28.76 -125.61
C GLY A 309 -97.66 28.55 -127.05
N TYR A 310 -97.76 27.30 -127.50
CA TYR A 310 -98.15 26.98 -128.88
C TYR A 310 -99.63 27.26 -129.22
N MET A 311 -100.54 27.25 -128.24
CA MET A 311 -101.95 27.60 -128.49
C MET A 311 -102.11 29.09 -128.81
N LEU A 312 -101.39 29.97 -128.11
CA LEU A 312 -101.50 31.42 -128.26
C LEU A 312 -101.07 31.91 -129.65
N GLU A 313 -100.07 31.26 -130.24
CA GLU A 313 -99.58 31.55 -131.59
C GLU A 313 -100.61 31.20 -132.66
N ASN A 314 -101.24 30.04 -132.55
CA ASN A 314 -102.16 29.52 -133.57
C ASN A 314 -103.44 30.36 -133.72
N GLU A 315 -103.98 30.90 -132.64
CA GLU A 315 -105.13 31.81 -132.71
C GLU A 315 -104.74 33.17 -133.33
N SER A 316 -103.55 33.68 -133.02
CA SER A 316 -103.08 34.96 -133.58
C SER A 316 -103.11 34.99 -135.11
N TYR A 317 -102.76 33.90 -135.81
CA TYR A 317 -102.73 33.90 -137.28
C TYR A 317 -104.10 34.02 -137.93
N LYS A 318 -105.17 33.63 -137.24
CA LYS A 318 -106.53 33.62 -137.78
C LYS A 318 -107.19 35.00 -137.70
N HIS A 319 -107.06 35.67 -136.55
CA HIS A 319 -107.87 36.84 -136.19
C HIS A 319 -107.15 38.18 -136.40
N LEU A 320 -105.83 38.22 -136.20
CA LEU A 320 -105.02 39.44 -136.33
C LEU A 320 -105.15 40.17 -137.69
N PRO A 321 -105.31 39.50 -138.85
CA PRO A 321 -105.49 40.19 -140.12
C PRO A 321 -106.72 41.12 -140.16
N ALA A 322 -107.83 40.71 -139.56
CA ALA A 322 -109.06 41.51 -139.52
C ALA A 322 -108.95 42.69 -138.55
N LEU A 323 -108.29 42.47 -137.40
CA LEU A 323 -108.04 43.51 -136.40
C LEU A 323 -107.10 44.60 -136.93
N LEU A 324 -106.02 44.21 -137.61
CA LEU A 324 -105.08 45.15 -138.24
C LEU A 324 -105.74 45.98 -139.36
N GLU A 325 -106.66 45.41 -140.13
CA GLU A 325 -107.43 46.16 -141.12
C GLU A 325 -108.39 47.14 -140.44
N ARG A 326 -109.13 46.71 -139.41
CA ARG A 326 -110.08 47.53 -138.64
C ARG A 326 -109.42 48.72 -137.92
N ASP A 327 -108.35 48.45 -137.17
CA ASP A 327 -107.78 49.40 -136.22
C ASP A 327 -106.75 50.34 -136.87
N PHE A 328 -106.04 49.85 -137.90
CA PHE A 328 -104.90 50.55 -138.47
C PHE A 328 -104.98 50.74 -140.00
N GLY A 329 -106.05 50.28 -140.65
CA GLY A 329 -106.19 50.31 -142.11
C GLY A 329 -105.18 49.42 -142.84
N ILE A 330 -104.65 48.39 -142.17
CA ILE A 330 -103.59 47.52 -142.68
C ILE A 330 -104.21 46.29 -143.35
N LYS A 331 -104.12 46.20 -144.67
CA LYS A 331 -104.56 45.02 -145.44
C LYS A 331 -103.44 44.00 -145.52
N VAL A 332 -103.54 42.92 -144.75
CA VAL A 332 -102.58 41.81 -144.79
C VAL A 332 -102.62 41.11 -146.15
N LYS A 333 -101.47 41.00 -146.82
CA LYS A 333 -101.34 40.43 -148.18
C LYS A 333 -100.92 38.97 -148.16
N THR A 334 -100.13 38.56 -147.17
CA THR A 334 -99.67 37.18 -147.00
C THR A 334 -100.16 36.59 -145.67
N ARG A 335 -100.53 35.30 -145.66
CA ARG A 335 -100.87 34.60 -144.42
C ARG A 335 -99.77 34.75 -143.35
N LEU A 336 -100.15 35.26 -142.18
CA LEU A 336 -99.28 35.35 -141.00
C LEU A 336 -98.87 33.96 -140.54
N LYS A 337 -97.60 33.80 -140.15
CA LYS A 337 -97.02 32.52 -139.70
C LYS A 337 -95.84 32.73 -138.75
N ARG A 338 -95.50 31.71 -137.96
CA ARG A 338 -94.17 31.56 -137.36
C ARG A 338 -93.14 31.38 -138.47
N GLY A 339 -91.99 32.02 -138.34
CA GLY A 339 -90.96 31.96 -139.36
C GLY A 339 -89.60 32.42 -138.86
N TYR A 340 -88.56 31.90 -139.52
CA TYR A 340 -87.20 32.39 -139.38
C TYR A 340 -86.97 33.47 -140.44
N VAL A 341 -86.71 34.69 -139.99
CA VAL A 341 -86.38 35.86 -140.82
C VAL A 341 -84.90 36.20 -140.67
N ALA A 342 -84.28 36.77 -141.69
CA ALA A 342 -82.86 37.13 -141.64
C ALA A 342 -82.70 38.60 -141.21
N ASP A 343 -81.71 38.88 -140.38
CA ASP A 343 -81.24 40.25 -140.14
C ASP A 343 -80.21 40.70 -141.21
N LYS A 344 -79.64 41.90 -141.05
CA LYS A 344 -78.62 42.47 -141.95
C LYS A 344 -77.36 41.61 -142.11
N GLU A 345 -77.10 40.72 -141.15
CA GLU A 345 -75.93 39.83 -141.10
C GLU A 345 -76.27 38.43 -141.64
N GLY A 346 -77.52 38.18 -142.03
CA GLY A 346 -78.00 36.87 -142.49
C GLY A 346 -78.38 35.90 -141.37
N ASN A 347 -78.35 36.33 -140.11
CA ASN A 347 -78.69 35.47 -138.98
C ASN A 347 -80.19 35.20 -138.95
N LYS A 348 -80.57 33.92 -138.87
CA LYS A 348 -81.98 33.48 -138.78
C LYS A 348 -82.54 33.73 -137.38
N ILE A 349 -83.45 34.70 -137.26
CA ILE A 349 -84.20 35.04 -136.04
C ILE A 349 -85.59 34.44 -136.14
N GLU A 350 -86.02 33.70 -135.12
CA GLU A 350 -87.40 33.20 -135.05
C GLU A 350 -88.37 34.28 -134.56
N VAL A 351 -89.39 34.55 -135.36
CA VAL A 351 -90.49 35.47 -135.08
C VAL A 351 -91.79 34.68 -135.03
N ASN A 352 -92.61 34.92 -134.02
CA ASN A 352 -93.85 34.17 -133.79
C ASN A 352 -94.91 34.56 -134.82
N ILE A 353 -94.99 35.84 -135.20
CA ILE A 353 -95.92 36.36 -136.21
C ILE A 353 -95.14 37.12 -137.29
N PHE A 354 -95.16 36.63 -138.53
CA PHE A 354 -94.52 37.30 -139.67
C PHE A 354 -95.39 37.29 -140.93
N GLY A 355 -95.44 38.42 -141.65
CA GLY A 355 -96.05 38.52 -142.98
C GLY A 355 -96.04 39.95 -143.57
N GLU A 356 -96.33 40.07 -144.86
CA GLU A 356 -96.43 41.33 -145.59
C GLU A 356 -97.87 41.86 -145.61
N ALA A 357 -98.00 43.19 -145.57
CA ALA A 357 -99.26 43.90 -145.62
C ALA A 357 -99.14 45.24 -146.38
N GLU A 358 -100.26 45.90 -146.62
CA GLU A 358 -100.32 47.22 -147.27
C GLU A 358 -101.05 48.22 -146.38
N LYS A 359 -100.49 49.44 -146.25
CA LYS A 359 -101.09 50.56 -145.54
C LYS A 359 -100.92 51.84 -146.36
N ASN A 360 -102.02 52.52 -146.66
CA ASN A 360 -102.04 53.78 -147.42
C ASN A 360 -101.21 53.71 -148.74
N GLY A 361 -101.36 52.62 -149.50
CA GLY A 361 -100.64 52.40 -150.77
C GLY A 361 -99.16 52.03 -150.64
N LYS A 362 -98.64 51.85 -149.42
CA LYS A 362 -97.26 51.40 -149.17
C LYS A 362 -97.23 49.98 -148.62
N ILE A 363 -96.28 49.18 -149.08
CA ILE A 363 -95.99 47.85 -148.51
C ILE A 363 -95.30 48.02 -147.15
N ILE A 364 -95.75 47.24 -146.18
CA ILE A 364 -95.27 47.19 -144.80
C ILE A 364 -95.06 45.72 -144.37
N THR A 365 -94.23 45.47 -143.36
CA THR A 365 -93.96 44.11 -142.85
C THR A 365 -94.40 43.97 -141.40
N ILE A 366 -95.31 43.04 -141.13
CA ILE A 366 -95.77 42.70 -139.78
C ILE A 366 -94.75 41.76 -139.14
N ILE A 367 -94.27 42.13 -137.94
CA ILE A 367 -93.38 41.33 -137.10
C ILE A 367 -93.97 41.30 -135.69
N GLY A 368 -94.09 40.11 -135.10
CA GLY A 368 -94.70 39.97 -133.78
C GLY A 368 -94.31 38.78 -132.95
N GLU A 369 -94.63 38.90 -131.66
CA GLU A 369 -94.24 37.95 -130.60
C GLU A 369 -95.46 37.57 -129.75
N CYS A 370 -95.57 36.28 -129.44
CA CYS A 370 -96.66 35.71 -128.64
C CYS A 370 -96.15 35.31 -127.26
N LYS A 371 -96.84 35.70 -126.18
CA LYS A 371 -96.44 35.30 -124.82
C LYS A 371 -97.61 35.17 -123.86
N SER A 372 -97.68 34.05 -123.11
CA SER A 372 -98.78 33.78 -122.18
C SER A 372 -98.92 34.87 -121.11
N GLN A 373 -97.82 35.29 -120.49
CA GLN A 373 -97.79 36.40 -119.54
C GLN A 373 -96.67 37.37 -119.94
N LEU A 374 -97.02 38.63 -120.18
CA LEU A 374 -96.10 39.66 -120.68
C LEU A 374 -95.60 40.59 -119.56
N SER A 375 -94.28 40.77 -119.46
CA SER A 375 -93.62 41.76 -118.61
C SER A 375 -92.96 42.88 -119.43
N LYS A 376 -92.59 44.00 -118.79
CA LYS A 376 -91.82 45.06 -119.46
C LYS A 376 -90.49 44.55 -120.04
N ASN A 377 -89.82 43.66 -119.31
CA ASN A 377 -88.59 43.02 -119.76
C ASN A 377 -88.80 42.20 -121.03
N ASP A 378 -89.99 41.62 -121.23
CA ASP A 378 -90.31 40.90 -122.48
C ASP A 378 -90.52 41.84 -123.66
N VAL A 379 -91.13 43.01 -123.43
CA VAL A 379 -91.24 44.08 -124.44
C VAL A 379 -89.85 44.57 -124.85
N ASP A 380 -88.98 44.85 -123.88
CA ASP A 380 -87.59 45.25 -124.15
C ASP A 380 -86.78 44.16 -124.87
N ASN A 381 -87.02 42.89 -124.53
CA ASN A 381 -86.42 41.75 -125.24
C ASN A 381 -86.92 41.65 -126.69
N PHE A 382 -88.22 41.82 -126.95
CA PHE A 382 -88.79 41.81 -128.30
C PHE A 382 -88.18 42.93 -129.17
N ILE A 383 -88.09 44.15 -128.62
CA ILE A 383 -87.45 45.29 -129.28
C ILE A 383 -85.99 44.97 -129.60
N ARG A 384 -85.17 44.68 -128.58
CA ARG A 384 -83.72 44.52 -128.72
C ARG A 384 -83.32 43.30 -129.54
N LYS A 385 -84.02 42.16 -129.39
CA LYS A 385 -83.63 40.88 -130.01
C LYS A 385 -84.30 40.60 -131.34
N LYS A 386 -85.43 41.26 -131.66
CA LYS A 386 -86.13 41.08 -132.95
C LYS A 386 -86.23 42.39 -133.72
N LEU A 387 -86.94 43.40 -133.20
CA LEU A 387 -87.25 44.62 -133.97
C LEU A 387 -85.98 45.37 -134.42
N SER A 388 -85.07 45.72 -133.50
CA SER A 388 -83.85 46.49 -133.81
C SER A 388 -82.87 45.76 -134.75
N ARG A 389 -82.98 44.43 -134.89
CA ARG A 389 -82.15 43.63 -135.82
C ARG A 389 -82.75 43.58 -137.23
N LEU A 390 -84.08 43.62 -137.32
CA LEU A 390 -84.83 43.57 -138.57
C LEU A 390 -85.06 44.97 -139.18
N GLU A 391 -84.92 46.01 -138.38
CA GLU A 391 -85.06 47.42 -138.76
C GLU A 391 -84.09 47.82 -139.89
N GLY A 392 -84.65 48.22 -141.04
CA GLY A 392 -83.89 48.53 -142.25
C GLY A 392 -83.48 47.32 -143.10
N VAL A 393 -83.90 46.10 -142.74
CA VAL A 393 -83.93 44.94 -143.65
C VAL A 393 -85.28 44.87 -144.35
N TYR A 394 -86.36 45.01 -143.57
CA TYR A 394 -87.73 44.94 -144.06
C TYR A 394 -88.34 46.35 -144.17
N PRO A 395 -89.10 46.65 -145.24
CA PRO A 395 -89.69 47.97 -145.44
C PRO A 395 -90.83 48.22 -144.45
N ASN A 396 -90.78 49.36 -143.75
CA ASN A 396 -91.86 49.88 -142.91
C ASN A 396 -92.42 48.83 -141.91
N ILE A 397 -91.61 48.40 -140.95
CA ILE A 397 -92.03 47.36 -139.98
C ILE A 397 -93.22 47.84 -139.13
N PHE A 398 -94.22 46.98 -138.98
CA PHE A 398 -95.33 47.16 -138.05
C PHE A 398 -95.24 46.12 -136.91
N PRO A 399 -94.80 46.53 -135.71
CA PRO A 399 -94.59 45.62 -134.60
C PRO A 399 -95.89 45.30 -133.85
N VAL A 400 -96.12 44.02 -133.55
CA VAL A 400 -97.33 43.53 -132.85
C VAL A 400 -96.96 42.54 -131.74
N MET A 401 -97.61 42.60 -130.58
CA MET A 401 -97.52 41.55 -129.56
C MET A 401 -98.88 40.96 -129.25
N VAL A 402 -98.91 39.65 -129.01
CA VAL A 402 -100.12 38.89 -128.68
C VAL A 402 -99.96 38.18 -127.34
N VAL A 403 -100.86 38.42 -126.39
CA VAL A 403 -100.68 37.98 -125.00
C VAL A 403 -101.95 37.39 -124.40
N HIS A 404 -101.85 36.50 -123.41
CA HIS A 404 -103.04 36.10 -122.64
C HIS A 404 -103.31 37.08 -121.50
N MET A 405 -102.25 37.52 -120.82
CA MET A 405 -102.30 38.51 -119.73
C MET A 405 -100.99 39.31 -119.66
N ILE A 406 -101.05 40.49 -119.02
CA ILE A 406 -99.87 41.24 -118.58
C ILE A 406 -99.51 40.87 -117.12
N SER A 407 -98.26 41.05 -116.74
CA SER A 407 -97.77 40.82 -115.36
C SER A 407 -97.83 42.06 -114.48
N GLU A 408 -97.86 43.26 -115.08
CA GLU A 408 -97.79 44.56 -114.41
C GLU A 408 -98.78 45.53 -115.10
N PRO A 409 -99.51 46.41 -114.38
CA PRO A 409 -100.61 47.20 -114.95
C PRO A 409 -100.22 48.18 -116.06
N ASP A 410 -98.99 48.68 -116.05
CA ASP A 410 -98.47 49.73 -116.94
C ASP A 410 -97.74 49.18 -118.19
N VAL A 411 -97.79 47.86 -118.41
CA VAL A 411 -97.20 47.22 -119.62
C VAL A 411 -97.89 47.67 -120.91
N GLU A 412 -99.20 47.92 -120.89
CA GLU A 412 -99.92 48.42 -122.06
C GLU A 412 -99.44 49.83 -122.46
N ASP A 413 -99.29 50.72 -121.48
CA ASP A 413 -98.85 52.08 -121.72
C ASP A 413 -97.38 52.11 -122.13
N TYR A 414 -96.56 51.20 -121.58
CA TYR A 414 -95.19 50.97 -122.04
C TYR A 414 -95.14 50.57 -123.52
N LEU A 415 -96.01 49.65 -123.97
CA LEU A 415 -96.12 49.25 -125.38
C LEU A 415 -96.59 50.38 -126.29
N LYS A 416 -97.61 51.15 -125.87
CA LYS A 416 -98.11 52.32 -126.60
C LYS A 416 -97.01 53.36 -126.80
N VAL A 417 -96.21 53.66 -125.76
CA VAL A 417 -95.06 54.58 -125.85
C VAL A 417 -93.96 54.07 -126.80
N LYS A 418 -93.78 52.76 -126.93
CA LYS A 418 -92.85 52.15 -127.91
C LYS A 418 -93.43 52.00 -129.32
N GLY A 419 -94.68 52.38 -129.56
CA GLY A 419 -95.33 52.28 -130.87
C GLY A 419 -95.67 50.85 -131.30
N ILE A 420 -95.81 49.92 -130.34
CA ILE A 420 -96.10 48.50 -130.59
C ILE A 420 -97.59 48.23 -130.40
N ALA A 421 -98.24 47.61 -131.38
CA ALA A 421 -99.63 47.21 -131.25
C ALA A 421 -99.76 46.01 -130.30
N LEU A 422 -100.70 46.07 -129.37
CA LEU A 422 -101.01 44.99 -128.44
C LEU A 422 -102.38 44.41 -128.78
N TYR A 423 -102.46 43.08 -128.80
CA TYR A 423 -103.73 42.35 -128.82
C TYR A 423 -103.70 41.26 -127.74
N TYR A 424 -104.79 41.13 -127.00
CA TYR A 424 -105.01 40.00 -126.12
C TYR A 424 -105.57 38.81 -126.88
N SER A 425 -105.33 37.60 -126.38
CA SER A 425 -105.84 36.35 -126.96
C SER A 425 -107.37 36.23 -126.94
N TYR A 426 -108.06 37.17 -126.28
CA TYR A 426 -109.52 37.30 -126.22
C TYR A 426 -110.05 38.53 -126.99
N ASP A 427 -109.19 39.28 -127.70
CA ASP A 427 -109.60 40.32 -128.67
C ASP A 427 -109.96 39.71 -130.04
N PHE A 428 -109.82 38.38 -130.17
CA PHE A 428 -109.87 37.57 -131.39
C PHE A 428 -111.28 37.07 -131.73
#